data_AF-A0A536WWK0-F1
#
_entry.id   AF-A0A536WWK0-F1
#
_cell.length_a   1.000
_cell.length_b   1.000
_cell.length_c   1.000
_cell.angle_alpha   90.00
_cell.angle_beta   90.00
_cell.angle_gamma   90.00
#
_symmetry.space_group_name_H-M   'P 1'
#
loop_
_entity.id
_entity.type
_entity.pdbx_description
1 polymer ?
#
loop_
_entity_poly.entity_id
_entity_poly.type
_entity_poly.pdbx_seq_one_letter_code
_entity_poly.pdbx_strand_id
1 'polypeptide(L)'
;MPESGPFGSVRGVCSNAHPYRDITLPFHGRFVKLVTNEQVVEVVEFETTDPALRGEMTITIALADADGGTDVLAVHDGLPRGLPTADNEAGWRSSLAKLAALIEAG
;
A
#
# COMPACT_ATOMS: atom_id res chain seq x y z
N MET A 1 4.85 -17.90 -17.57
CA MET A 1 4.53 -16.47 -17.36
C MET A 1 3.19 -16.45 -16.65
N PRO A 2 3.02 -15.84 -15.47
CA PRO A 2 1.70 -15.78 -14.87
C PRO A 2 0.81 -14.90 -15.75
N GLU A 3 -0.36 -15.43 -16.09
CA GLU A 3 -1.30 -14.82 -17.01
C GLU A 3 -1.83 -13.50 -16.47
N SER A 4 -1.73 -12.44 -17.28
CA SER A 4 -2.34 -11.13 -17.02
C SER A 4 -3.85 -11.23 -17.21
N GLY A 5 -4.56 -11.73 -16.20
CA GLY A 5 -6.01 -11.55 -16.09
C GLY A 5 -6.37 -10.06 -16.02
N PRO A 6 -7.64 -9.67 -16.22
CA PRO A 6 -8.05 -8.27 -16.12
C PRO A 6 -7.86 -7.81 -14.67
N PHE A 7 -6.82 -7.01 -14.45
CA PHE A 7 -6.51 -6.46 -13.13
C PHE A 7 -7.62 -5.50 -12.69
N GLY A 8 -8.20 -5.74 -11.50
CA GLY A 8 -9.20 -4.88 -10.90
C GLY A 8 -8.64 -3.52 -10.46
N SER A 9 -9.55 -2.57 -10.20
CA SER A 9 -9.19 -1.27 -9.62
C SER A 9 -9.05 -1.34 -8.11
N VAL A 10 -8.12 -0.58 -7.56
CA VAL A 10 -7.94 -0.39 -6.12
C VAL A 10 -8.43 1.01 -5.76
N ARG A 11 -9.15 1.13 -4.65
CA ARG A 11 -9.49 2.43 -4.03
C ARG A 11 -9.27 2.31 -2.54
N GLY A 12 -8.73 3.36 -1.96
CA GLY A 12 -8.51 3.39 -0.53
C GLY A 12 -8.24 4.78 -0.05
N VAL A 13 -7.87 4.86 1.22
CA VAL A 13 -7.60 6.11 1.91
C VAL A 13 -6.31 5.93 2.69
N CYS A 14 -5.34 6.81 2.45
CA CYS A 14 -4.16 6.88 3.29
C CYS A 14 -4.40 7.90 4.40
N SER A 15 -4.35 7.44 5.65
CA SER A 15 -4.31 8.28 6.84
C SER A 15 -2.88 8.38 7.32
N ASN A 16 -2.26 9.55 7.20
CA ASN A 16 -0.96 9.80 7.84
C ASN A 16 -1.10 10.83 8.95
N ALA A 17 -0.54 10.49 10.11
CA ALA A 17 -0.44 11.37 11.26
C ALA A 17 0.70 12.38 11.02
N HIS A 18 0.47 13.38 10.18
CA HIS A 18 1.38 14.52 10.08
C HIS A 18 1.22 15.36 11.35
N PRO A 19 2.28 15.88 11.98
CA PRO A 19 2.21 16.56 13.29
C PRO A 19 1.40 17.87 13.28
N TYR A 20 0.84 18.29 12.14
CA TYR A 20 0.05 19.51 12.01
C TYR A 20 -1.36 19.33 11.44
N ARG A 21 -1.68 18.18 10.80
CA ARG A 21 -3.05 17.82 10.31
C ARG A 21 -3.17 16.32 10.09
N ASP A 22 -4.25 15.69 10.57
CA ASP A 22 -4.73 14.41 10.07
C ASP A 22 -5.21 14.61 8.62
N ILE A 23 -4.30 14.42 7.67
CA ILE A 23 -4.64 14.43 6.25
C ILE A 23 -4.97 13.01 5.84
N THR A 24 -6.23 12.82 5.51
CA THR A 24 -6.80 11.59 5.01
C THR A 24 -7.07 11.81 3.52
N LEU A 25 -6.28 11.19 2.66
CA LEU A 25 -6.38 11.37 1.21
C LEU A 25 -6.91 10.11 0.53
N PRO A 26 -7.99 10.22 -0.26
CA PRO A 26 -8.39 9.14 -1.12
C PRO A 26 -7.32 8.90 -2.19
N PHE A 27 -7.18 7.64 -2.59
CA PHE A 27 -6.38 7.24 -3.72
C PHE A 27 -7.17 6.27 -4.60
N HIS A 28 -6.77 6.20 -5.85
CA HIS A 28 -7.21 5.18 -6.79
C HIS A 28 -5.99 4.47 -7.37
N GLY A 29 -6.21 3.29 -7.92
CA GLY A 29 -5.13 2.50 -8.50
C GLY A 29 -5.63 1.29 -9.25
N ARG A 30 -4.68 0.44 -9.65
CA ARG A 30 -4.90 -0.79 -10.38
C ARG A 30 -3.88 -1.83 -9.98
N PHE A 31 -4.28 -3.09 -9.98
CA PHE A 31 -3.29 -4.17 -9.92
C PHE A 31 -2.48 -4.20 -11.23
N VAL A 32 -1.19 -4.50 -11.11
CA VAL A 32 -0.30 -4.70 -12.26
C VAL A 32 0.30 -6.09 -12.28
N LYS A 33 0.31 -6.76 -11.13
CA LYS A 33 0.68 -8.17 -10.99
C LYS A 33 -0.04 -8.78 -9.79
N LEU A 34 -0.58 -9.98 -9.99
CA LEU A 34 -1.14 -10.82 -8.94
C LEU A 34 -0.57 -12.22 -9.13
N VAL A 35 0.15 -12.71 -8.12
CA VAL A 35 0.60 -14.09 -8.05
C VAL A 35 0.03 -14.66 -6.76
N THR A 36 -0.82 -15.66 -6.92
CA THR A 36 -1.51 -16.32 -5.81
C THR A 36 -0.52 -16.72 -4.73
N ASN A 37 -0.78 -16.29 -3.49
CA ASN A 37 0.02 -16.57 -2.29
C ASN A 37 1.48 -16.06 -2.32
N GLU A 38 1.89 -15.29 -3.31
CA GLU A 38 3.29 -14.85 -3.45
C GLU A 38 3.44 -13.34 -3.56
N GLN A 39 2.63 -12.68 -4.40
CA GLN A 39 2.88 -11.28 -4.72
C GLN A 39 1.64 -10.51 -5.17
N VAL A 40 1.49 -9.30 -4.66
CA VAL A 40 0.59 -8.27 -5.17
C VAL A 40 1.43 -7.06 -5.56
N VAL A 41 1.23 -6.55 -6.78
CA VAL A 41 1.79 -5.27 -7.20
C VAL A 41 0.64 -4.39 -7.67
N GLU A 42 0.57 -3.19 -7.11
CA GLU A 42 -0.40 -2.16 -7.48
C GLU A 42 0.30 -0.84 -7.81
N VAL A 43 -0.31 -0.10 -8.73
CA VAL A 43 0.05 1.29 -9.02
C VAL A 43 -1.09 2.16 -8.54
N VAL A 44 -0.80 3.14 -7.68
CA VAL A 44 -1.79 4.01 -7.05
C VAL A 44 -1.40 5.48 -7.17
N GLU A 45 -2.40 6.36 -7.17
CA GLU A 45 -2.23 7.82 -7.17
C GLU A 45 -3.25 8.48 -6.24
N PHE A 46 -2.80 9.50 -5.49
CA PHE A 46 -3.67 10.30 -4.63
C PHE A 46 -4.61 11.18 -5.44
N GLU A 47 -5.88 11.25 -5.03
CA GLU A 47 -6.84 12.19 -5.57
C GLU A 47 -6.63 13.56 -4.90
N THR A 48 -5.78 14.39 -5.51
CA THR A 48 -5.38 15.68 -4.91
C THR A 48 -5.08 16.76 -5.96
N THR A 49 -5.33 18.02 -5.59
CA THR A 49 -4.91 19.18 -6.39
C THR A 49 -3.49 19.63 -6.04
N ASP A 50 -2.91 19.16 -4.94
CA ASP A 50 -1.56 19.53 -4.50
C ASP A 50 -0.49 18.91 -5.42
N PRO A 51 0.28 19.70 -6.17
CA PRO A 51 1.31 19.18 -7.06
C PRO A 51 2.47 18.46 -6.34
N ALA A 52 2.62 18.62 -5.02
CA ALA A 52 3.62 17.87 -4.25
C ALA A 52 3.20 16.42 -3.96
N LEU A 53 1.91 16.11 -4.04
CA LEU A 53 1.34 14.80 -3.75
C LEU A 53 0.82 14.05 -4.98
N ARG A 54 0.96 14.64 -6.18
CA ARG A 54 0.62 14.00 -7.46
C ARG A 54 1.70 13.03 -7.92
N GLY A 55 1.32 12.11 -8.80
CA GLY A 55 2.19 11.10 -9.38
C GLY A 55 1.84 9.70 -8.92
N GLU A 56 2.06 8.73 -9.79
CA GLU A 56 1.89 7.31 -9.49
C GLU A 56 2.99 6.82 -8.55
N MET A 57 2.62 6.07 -7.52
CA MET A 57 3.51 5.23 -6.72
C MET A 57 3.21 3.75 -6.97
N THR A 58 4.24 2.92 -6.94
CA THR A 58 4.10 1.47 -7.04
C THR A 58 4.27 0.85 -5.67
N ILE A 59 3.31 0.00 -5.28
CA ILE A 59 3.37 -0.77 -4.05
C ILE A 59 3.55 -2.23 -4.43
N THR A 60 4.64 -2.83 -3.94
CA THR A 60 4.89 -4.27 -4.05
C THR A 60 4.75 -4.92 -2.69
N ILE A 61 3.81 -5.85 -2.56
CA ILE A 61 3.63 -6.70 -1.39
C ILE A 61 4.10 -8.09 -1.76
N ALA A 62 5.15 -8.57 -1.09
CA ALA A 62 5.64 -9.93 -1.22
C ALA A 62 5.25 -10.74 0.03
N LEU A 63 4.81 -11.97 -0.20
CA LEU A 63 4.46 -12.95 0.82
C LEU A 63 5.46 -14.10 0.73
N ALA A 64 5.95 -14.55 1.88
CA ALA A 64 6.81 -15.73 1.97
C ALA A 64 6.43 -16.59 3.16
N ASP A 65 6.60 -17.91 3.03
CA ASP A 65 6.40 -18.84 4.13
C ASP A 65 7.38 -18.54 5.28
N ALA A 66 6.86 -18.47 6.51
CA ALA A 66 7.64 -18.32 7.73
C ALA A 66 7.23 -19.40 8.75
N ASP A 67 8.10 -19.69 9.72
CA ASP A 67 7.77 -20.67 10.76
C ASP A 67 6.60 -20.15 11.60
N GLY A 68 5.46 -20.84 11.52
CA GLY A 68 4.22 -20.44 12.20
C GLY A 68 3.45 -19.29 11.55
N GLY A 69 3.76 -18.89 10.31
CA GLY A 69 3.02 -17.81 9.65
C GLY A 69 3.51 -17.42 8.25
N THR A 70 3.39 -16.13 7.93
CA THR A 70 3.78 -15.56 6.64
C THR A 70 4.56 -14.27 6.88
N ASP A 71 5.75 -14.19 6.29
CA ASP A 71 6.49 -12.94 6.20
C ASP A 71 5.84 -12.02 5.16
N VAL A 72 5.59 -10.77 5.55
CA VAL A 72 5.00 -9.75 4.68
C VAL A 72 5.99 -8.60 4.49
N LEU A 73 6.42 -8.38 3.25
CA LEU A 73 7.28 -7.25 2.87
C LEU A 73 6.51 -6.31 1.93
N ALA A 74 6.35 -5.05 2.34
CA ALA A 74 5.77 -3.99 1.52
C ALA A 74 6.84 -2.97 1.11
N VAL A 75 7.04 -2.79 -0.20
CA VAL A 75 7.98 -1.80 -0.78
C VAL A 75 7.18 -0.74 -1.53
N HIS A 76 7.54 0.53 -1.31
CA HIS A 76 6.91 1.70 -1.92
C HIS A 76 7.92 2.42 -2.81
N ASP A 77 7.75 2.30 -4.11
CA ASP A 77 8.58 2.99 -5.09
C ASP A 77 7.84 4.21 -5.67
N GLY A 78 8.56 5.31 -5.84
CA GLY A 78 7.99 6.52 -6.44
C GLY A 78 7.07 7.30 -5.51
N LEU A 79 7.32 7.30 -4.19
CA LEU A 79 6.58 8.15 -3.25
C LEU A 79 6.57 9.62 -3.74
N PRO A 80 5.40 10.30 -3.75
CA PRO A 80 5.34 11.71 -4.09
C PRO A 80 6.26 12.54 -3.20
N ARG A 81 6.92 13.56 -3.77
CA ARG A 81 7.89 14.41 -3.06
C ARG A 81 7.35 15.05 -1.77
N GLY A 82 6.05 15.31 -1.72
CA GLY A 82 5.35 15.92 -0.60
C GLY A 82 4.91 14.92 0.47
N LEU A 83 5.11 13.61 0.26
CA LEU A 83 4.80 12.56 1.21
C LEU A 83 6.08 12.10 1.90
N PRO A 84 6.30 12.47 3.18
CA PRO A 84 7.48 12.01 3.91
C PRO A 84 7.49 10.49 4.05
N THR A 85 8.65 9.86 3.79
CA THR A 85 8.81 8.40 3.93
C THR A 85 8.43 7.90 5.32
N ALA A 86 8.82 8.62 6.37
CA ALA A 86 8.50 8.26 7.75
C ALA A 86 6.99 8.22 8.03
N ASP A 87 6.23 9.14 7.43
CA ASP A 87 4.78 9.15 7.58
C ASP A 87 4.15 7.97 6.85
N ASN A 88 4.61 7.67 5.62
CA ASN A 88 4.16 6.49 4.88
C ASN A 88 4.45 5.18 5.63
N GLU A 89 5.66 5.06 6.19
CA GLU A 89 6.03 3.91 7.03
C GLU A 89 5.14 3.79 8.28
N ALA A 90 4.86 4.90 8.96
CA ALA A 90 3.99 4.90 10.14
C ALA A 90 2.56 4.47 9.80
N GLY A 91 2.00 4.99 8.69
CA GLY A 91 0.70 4.57 8.17
C GLY A 91 0.65 3.07 7.86
N TRP A 92 1.68 2.54 7.19
CA TRP A 92 1.77 1.12 6.86
C TRP A 92 1.96 0.21 8.07
N ARG A 93 2.75 0.62 9.06
CA ARG A 93 2.86 -0.11 10.34
C ARG A 93 1.50 -0.19 11.04
N SER A 94 0.71 0.91 11.03
CA SER A 94 -0.65 0.89 11.57
C SER A 94 -1.57 -0.06 10.79
N SER A 95 -1.51 -0.04 9.46
CA SER A 95 -2.30 -0.94 8.61
C SER A 95 -1.96 -2.41 8.84
N LEU A 96 -0.67 -2.75 8.93
CA LEU A 96 -0.23 -4.13 9.19
C LEU A 96 -0.59 -4.59 10.60
N ALA A 97 -0.52 -3.71 11.61
CA ALA A 97 -0.99 -4.03 12.96
C ALA A 97 -2.51 -4.32 12.99
N LYS A 98 -3.31 -3.55 12.22
CA LYS A 98 -4.75 -3.82 12.07
C LYS A 98 -5.01 -5.13 11.32
N LEU A 99 -4.21 -5.44 10.31
CA LEU A 99 -4.31 -6.71 9.58
C LEU A 99 -4.03 -7.89 10.51
N ALA A 100 -2.94 -7.85 11.28
CA ALA A 100 -2.61 -8.86 12.28
C ALA A 100 -3.77 -9.06 13.27
N ALA A 101 -4.27 -7.96 13.86
CA ALA A 101 -5.41 -8.02 14.78
C ALA A 101 -6.69 -8.61 14.14
N LEU A 102 -6.89 -8.44 12.83
CA LEU A 102 -8.04 -8.98 12.11
C LEU A 102 -7.90 -10.49 11.86
N ILE A 103 -6.73 -10.95 11.44
CA ILE A 103 -6.53 -12.33 10.98
C ILE A 103 -6.07 -13.28 12.08
N GLU A 104 -5.45 -12.78 13.14
CA GLU A 104 -4.94 -13.56 14.27
C GLU A 104 -5.95 -13.70 15.41
N ALA A 105 -7.06 -12.97 15.38
CA ALA A 105 -8.14 -13.07 16.37
C ALA A 105 -9.05 -14.31 16.19
N GLY A 106 -8.74 -15.17 15.21
CA GLY A 106 -9.47 -16.39 14.87
C GLY A 106 -8.95 -17.65 15.55
#